data_AF-A0A356KR32-F1
#
_entry.id   AF-A0A356KR32-F1
#
_cell.length_a   1.000
_cell.length_b   1.000
_cell.length_c   1.000
_cell.angle_alpha   90.00
_cell.angle_beta   90.00
_cell.angle_gamma   90.00
#
_symmetry.space_group_name_H-M   'P 1'
#
loop_
_entity.id
_entity.type
_entity.pdbx_description
1 polymer ?
#
loop_
_entity_poly.entity_id
_entity_poly.type
_entity_poly.pdbx_seq_one_letter_code
_entity_poly.pdbx_strand_id
1 'polypeptide(L)'
;MDFVSAGDFTRVPGEAGVALPAAEPTPFGRGVLEELYLPDPSLLKEGFAPDEMLVIGGNSFGYPLCMSLAQGDRGAIYYFDLQQRAGWSDAQFRSMFSALSPDLVTGYLEPRQRGELPEKPERLLHYYRIADDFSEFLTRCEPLA
;
A
#
# COMPACT_ATOMS: atom_id res chain seq x y z
N MET A 1 2.35 15.05 13.26
CA MET A 1 1.29 14.50 12.40
C MET A 1 0.51 13.61 13.31
N ASP A 2 -0.63 14.11 13.80
CA ASP A 2 -1.46 13.36 14.75
C ASP A 2 -2.33 12.43 13.92
N PHE A 3 -2.25 11.14 14.21
CA PHE A 3 -3.06 10.13 13.54
C PHE A 3 -4.48 10.20 14.09
N VAL A 4 -5.48 10.12 13.20
CA VAL A 4 -6.86 9.84 13.63
C VAL A 4 -6.83 8.53 14.40
N SER A 5 -7.34 8.56 15.63
CA SER A 5 -7.36 7.38 16.50
C SER A 5 -8.22 6.29 15.86
N ALA A 6 -7.82 5.03 15.97
CA ALA A 6 -8.52 3.85 15.44
C ALA A 6 -9.99 3.68 15.92
N GLY A 7 -10.54 4.62 16.69
CA GLY A 7 -11.91 4.64 17.18
C GLY A 7 -12.98 5.02 16.16
N ASP A 8 -12.63 5.57 14.99
CA ASP A 8 -13.61 6.06 14.00
C ASP A 8 -13.94 5.02 12.90
N PHE A 9 -13.43 3.79 13.02
CA PHE A 9 -13.66 2.73 12.03
C PHE A 9 -14.59 1.64 12.56
N THR A 10 -15.56 1.23 11.73
CA THR A 10 -16.30 -0.01 12.00
C THR A 10 -15.39 -1.19 11.67
N ARG A 11 -14.76 -1.78 12.68
CA ARG A 11 -13.93 -2.97 12.54
C ARG A 11 -14.78 -4.16 12.10
N VAL A 12 -14.38 -4.81 11.01
CA VAL A 12 -14.80 -6.18 10.70
C VAL A 12 -13.67 -7.11 11.16
N PRO A 13 -13.85 -7.91 12.22
CA PRO A 13 -12.81 -8.82 12.67
C PRO A 13 -12.57 -9.91 11.62
N GLY A 14 -11.34 -10.02 11.11
CA GLY A 14 -10.84 -11.19 10.39
C GLY A 14 -9.93 -11.98 11.32
N GLU A 15 -10.21 -13.25 11.56
CA GLU A 15 -9.45 -14.10 12.50
C GLU A 15 -8.05 -14.52 11.99
N ALA A 16 -7.69 -14.14 10.77
CA ALA A 16 -6.34 -14.16 10.23
C ALA A 16 -6.25 -13.04 9.19
N GLY A 17 -5.12 -12.34 9.11
CA GLY A 17 -4.91 -11.34 8.05
C GLY A 17 -5.05 -11.96 6.66
N VAL A 18 -5.16 -11.11 5.64
CA VAL A 18 -5.29 -11.49 4.24
C VAL A 18 -4.02 -11.06 3.51
N ALA A 19 -3.40 -11.96 2.76
CA ALA A 19 -2.29 -11.61 1.88
C ALA A 19 -2.82 -10.79 0.69
N LEU A 20 -2.14 -9.69 0.41
CA LEU A 20 -2.40 -8.80 -0.72
C LEU A 20 -1.21 -8.85 -1.68
N PRO A 21 -1.22 -9.74 -2.69
CA PRO A 21 -0.20 -9.72 -3.72
C PRO A 21 -0.34 -8.41 -4.52
N ALA A 22 0.70 -7.56 -4.43
CA ALA A 22 0.76 -6.34 -5.23
C ALA A 22 0.80 -6.69 -6.73
N ALA A 23 0.12 -5.87 -7.53
CA ALA A 23 0.15 -5.97 -8.99
C ALA A 23 1.47 -5.44 -9.58
N GLU A 24 2.24 -4.69 -8.79
CA GLU A 24 3.57 -4.19 -9.15
C GLU A 24 4.62 -4.57 -8.10
N PRO A 25 5.92 -4.56 -8.45
CA PRO A 25 6.97 -4.79 -7.46
C PRO A 25 7.01 -3.71 -6.37
N THR A 26 7.18 -4.12 -5.12
CA THR A 26 7.15 -3.21 -3.95
C THR A 26 8.38 -3.36 -3.05
N PRO A 27 8.75 -2.32 -2.28
CA PRO A 27 9.87 -2.38 -1.33
C PRO A 27 9.55 -3.14 -0.04
N PHE A 28 8.36 -3.73 0.07
CA PHE A 28 7.88 -4.48 1.23
C PHE A 28 7.35 -5.87 0.87
N GLY A 29 7.51 -6.30 -0.39
CA GLY A 29 7.05 -7.59 -0.88
C GLY A 29 5.53 -7.72 -0.89
N ARG A 30 5.02 -8.87 -0.45
CA ARG A 30 3.58 -9.11 -0.34
C ARG A 30 3.00 -8.24 0.79
N GLY A 31 1.98 -7.46 0.48
CA GLY A 31 1.24 -6.72 1.48
C GLY A 31 0.44 -7.68 2.37
N VAL A 32 0.14 -7.24 3.58
CA VAL A 32 -0.80 -7.92 4.47
C VAL A 32 -1.89 -6.93 4.84
N LEU A 33 -3.14 -7.36 4.72
CA LEU A 33 -4.31 -6.64 5.18
C LEU A 33 -4.80 -7.29 6.46
N GLU A 34 -4.90 -6.50 7.53
CA GLU A 34 -5.45 -7.00 8.79
C GLU A 34 -6.81 -6.37 9.07
N GLU A 35 -7.02 -5.14 8.61
CA GLU A 35 -8.24 -4.38 8.86
C GLU A 35 -8.76 -3.75 7.56
N LEU A 36 -10.04 -3.98 7.27
CA LEU A 36 -10.79 -3.20 6.28
C LEU A 36 -11.60 -2.14 7.00
N TYR A 37 -11.46 -0.92 6.51
CA TYR A 37 -12.19 0.24 6.98
C TYR A 37 -13.32 0.52 6.01
N LEU A 38 -14.55 0.46 6.50
CA LEU A 38 -15.65 1.10 5.77
C LEU A 38 -15.38 2.60 5.81
N PRO A 39 -15.34 3.29 4.66
CA PRO A 39 -14.97 4.69 4.63
C PRO A 39 -16.00 5.51 5.39
N ASP A 40 -15.60 6.09 6.52
CA ASP A 40 -16.35 7.19 7.11
C ASP A 40 -16.21 8.41 6.19
N PRO A 41 -17.32 8.98 5.67
CA PRO A 41 -17.29 10.19 4.85
C PRO A 41 -16.57 11.38 5.50
N SER A 42 -16.36 11.38 6.82
CA SER A 42 -15.60 12.39 7.55
C SER A 42 -14.08 12.31 7.32
N LEU A 43 -13.54 11.10 7.07
CA LEU A 43 -12.12 10.85 6.82
C LEU A 43 -11.67 11.31 5.42
N LEU A 44 -12.63 11.53 4.51
CA LEU A 44 -12.38 12.19 3.22
C LEU A 44 -11.94 13.66 3.36
N LYS A 45 -12.05 14.26 4.56
CA LYS A 45 -11.71 15.66 4.82
C LYS A 45 -10.33 15.88 5.42
N GLU A 46 -9.71 14.86 5.98
CA GLU A 46 -8.40 14.99 6.63
C GLU A 46 -7.31 14.43 5.72
N GLY A 47 -6.32 15.28 5.40
CA GLY A 47 -5.35 15.12 4.33
C GLY A 47 -4.32 14.00 4.52
N PHE A 48 -4.78 12.76 4.60
CA PHE A 48 -3.95 11.57 4.73
C PHE A 48 -3.52 10.99 3.38
N ALA A 49 -4.07 11.50 2.27
CA ALA A 49 -3.69 11.11 0.93
C ALA A 49 -3.90 12.32 -0.01
N PRO A 50 -3.14 12.47 -1.12
CA PRO A 50 -3.37 13.54 -2.10
C PRO A 50 -4.86 13.49 -2.49
N ASP A 51 -5.48 14.67 -2.69
CA ASP A 51 -6.93 15.00 -2.65
C ASP A 51 -7.95 14.04 -3.33
N GLU A 52 -7.49 12.97 -3.96
CA GLU A 52 -8.24 11.97 -4.70
C GLU A 52 -7.95 10.53 -4.22
N MET A 53 -7.67 10.30 -2.93
CA MET A 53 -7.39 8.98 -2.37
C MET A 53 -8.16 8.76 -1.07
N LEU A 54 -8.79 7.61 -0.94
CA LEU A 54 -9.59 7.23 0.22
C LEU A 54 -8.94 6.04 0.95
N VAL A 55 -8.64 6.17 2.24
CA VAL A 55 -8.14 5.04 3.04
C VAL A 55 -9.29 4.07 3.32
N ILE A 56 -9.11 2.80 2.95
CA ILE A 56 -10.11 1.72 3.03
C ILE A 56 -9.63 0.52 3.86
N GLY A 57 -8.44 0.59 4.43
CA GLY A 57 -7.90 -0.48 5.27
C GLY A 57 -6.47 -0.22 5.71
N GLY A 58 -5.89 -1.18 6.41
CA GLY A 58 -4.49 -1.16 6.79
C GLY A 58 -4.05 -2.41 7.54
N ASN A 59 -2.86 -2.33 8.12
CA ASN A 59 -2.33 -3.35 9.03
C ASN A 59 -1.68 -2.73 10.27
N SER A 60 -1.34 -3.58 11.23
CA SER A 60 -0.64 -3.25 12.48
C SER A 60 0.73 -2.59 12.27
N PHE A 61 1.31 -2.70 11.07
CA PHE A 61 2.52 -1.96 10.69
C PHE A 61 2.25 -0.52 10.23
N GLY A 62 0.98 -0.10 10.26
CA GLY A 62 0.55 1.25 9.97
C GLY A 62 0.45 1.56 8.47
N TYR A 63 0.59 0.58 7.58
CA TYR A 63 0.51 0.85 6.15
C TYR A 63 -0.95 0.93 5.67
N PRO A 64 -1.41 2.07 5.13
CA PRO A 64 -2.78 2.20 4.70
C PRO A 64 -2.99 1.61 3.30
N LEU A 65 -4.14 0.95 3.15
CA LEU A 65 -4.72 0.56 1.87
C LEU A 65 -5.64 1.69 1.41
N CYS A 66 -5.44 2.17 0.19
CA CYS A 66 -6.14 3.32 -0.37
C CYS A 66 -6.89 2.95 -1.65
N MET A 67 -8.00 3.61 -1.91
CA MET A 67 -8.75 3.56 -3.16
C MET A 67 -8.64 4.92 -3.86
N SER A 68 -8.30 4.92 -5.15
CA SER A 68 -8.25 6.16 -5.92
C SER A 68 -9.65 6.68 -6.27
N LEU A 69 -9.83 7.98 -6.16
CA LEU A 69 -10.99 8.75 -6.62
C LEU A 69 -10.68 9.54 -7.90
N ALA A 70 -9.43 9.53 -8.37
CA ALA A 70 -9.00 10.32 -9.52
C ALA A 70 -9.59 9.77 -10.82
N GLN A 71 -9.90 10.64 -11.78
CA GLN A 71 -10.64 10.26 -13.00
C GLN A 71 -9.94 9.18 -13.85
N GLY A 72 -8.60 9.09 -13.81
CA GLY A 72 -7.81 8.15 -14.64
C GLY A 72 -7.64 6.74 -14.08
N ASP A 73 -7.85 6.54 -12.77
CA ASP A 73 -7.66 5.27 -12.07
C ASP A 73 -8.71 5.08 -10.96
N ARG A 74 -9.89 5.69 -11.13
CA ARG A 74 -10.98 5.65 -10.15
C ARG A 74 -11.32 4.21 -9.77
N GLY A 75 -11.34 3.93 -8.48
CA GLY A 75 -11.63 2.61 -7.91
C GLY A 75 -10.43 1.70 -7.77
N ALA A 76 -9.28 2.04 -8.37
CA ALA A 76 -8.06 1.25 -8.22
C ALA A 76 -7.57 1.26 -6.78
N ILE A 77 -7.05 0.12 -6.34
CA ILE A 77 -6.60 -0.11 -4.97
C ILE A 77 -5.09 -0.05 -4.92
N TYR A 78 -4.57 0.72 -3.96
CA TYR A 78 -3.17 0.97 -3.74
C TYR A 78 -2.79 0.68 -2.30
N TYR A 79 -1.54 0.33 -2.12
CA TYR A 79 -0.89 0.31 -0.82
C TYR A 79 0.01 1.53 -0.70
N PHE A 80 -0.18 2.36 0.32
CA PHE A 80 0.63 3.55 0.51
C PHE A 80 1.86 3.24 1.38
N ASP A 81 3.04 3.53 0.84
CA ASP A 81 4.28 3.40 1.59
C ASP A 81 4.56 4.66 2.41
N LEU A 82 4.17 4.62 3.69
CA LEU A 82 4.43 5.70 4.65
C LEU A 82 5.91 6.06 4.80
N GLN A 83 6.82 5.11 4.54
CA GLN A 83 8.27 5.36 4.61
C GLN A 83 8.82 5.98 3.31
N GLN A 84 7.99 6.10 2.28
CA GLN A 84 8.32 6.71 1.00
C GLN A 84 9.59 6.10 0.37
N ARG A 85 9.75 4.77 0.48
CA ARG A 85 10.98 4.05 0.12
C ARG A 85 11.28 4.04 -1.36
N ALA A 86 10.30 4.36 -2.22
CA ALA A 86 10.57 4.69 -3.62
C ALA A 86 11.63 5.79 -3.78
N GLY A 87 11.71 6.73 -2.83
CA GLY A 87 12.70 7.80 -2.80
C GLY A 87 14.03 7.44 -2.11
N TRP A 88 14.13 6.28 -1.45
CA TRP A 88 15.34 5.90 -0.73
C TRP A 88 16.43 5.46 -1.68
N SER A 89 17.67 5.80 -1.42
CA SER A 89 18.84 5.16 -2.06
C SER A 89 19.04 3.72 -1.56
N ASP A 90 19.74 2.91 -2.33
CA ASP A 90 20.18 1.57 -1.92
C ASP A 90 20.98 1.56 -0.62
N ALA A 91 21.79 2.61 -0.38
CA ALA A 91 22.52 2.76 0.86
C ALA A 91 21.58 2.93 2.05
N GLN A 92 20.47 3.66 1.89
CA GLN A 92 19.45 3.79 2.94
C GLN A 92 18.74 2.47 3.21
N PHE A 93 18.40 1.69 2.18
CA PHE A 93 17.84 0.34 2.36
C PHE A 93 18.78 -0.57 3.17
N ARG A 94 20.07 -0.61 2.80
CA ARG A 94 21.07 -1.44 3.49
C ARG A 94 21.38 -0.96 4.92
N SER A 95 21.26 0.34 5.18
CA SER A 95 21.42 0.91 6.51
C SER A 95 20.24 0.58 7.42
N MET A 96 19.02 0.65 6.88
CA MET A 96 17.80 0.38 7.64
C MET A 96 17.57 -1.11 7.89
N PHE A 97 17.90 -1.96 6.92
CA PHE A 97 17.70 -3.40 6.99
C PHE A 97 19.04 -4.12 6.87
N SER A 98 19.54 -4.62 8.00
CA SER A 98 20.83 -5.33 8.08
C SER A 98 20.85 -6.64 7.28
N ALA A 99 19.68 -7.23 7.04
CA ALA A 99 19.49 -8.37 6.14
C ALA A 99 18.29 -8.09 5.23
N LEU A 100 18.56 -7.76 3.97
CA LEU A 100 17.54 -7.64 2.93
C LEU A 100 17.13 -9.04 2.47
N SER A 101 15.83 -9.31 2.36
CA SER A 101 15.36 -10.59 1.82
C SER A 101 15.76 -10.73 0.35
N PRO A 102 16.09 -11.95 -0.13
CA PRO A 102 16.38 -12.19 -1.55
C PRO A 102 15.26 -11.67 -2.45
N ASP A 103 14.00 -11.90 -2.07
CA ASP A 103 12.82 -11.47 -2.83
C ASP A 103 12.74 -9.94 -2.98
N LEU A 104 13.09 -9.17 -1.94
CA LEU A 104 13.15 -7.72 -2.01
C LEU A 104 14.27 -7.25 -2.97
N VAL A 105 15.42 -7.93 -2.92
CA VAL A 105 16.57 -7.59 -3.77
C VAL A 105 16.24 -7.87 -5.24
N THR A 106 15.86 -9.10 -5.58
CA THR A 106 15.61 -9.52 -6.96
C THR A 106 14.30 -8.97 -7.51
N GLY A 107 13.29 -8.80 -6.65
CA GLY A 107 11.97 -8.33 -7.05
C GLY A 107 11.87 -6.82 -7.17
N TYR A 108 12.63 -6.04 -6.39
CA TYR A 108 12.47 -4.58 -6.34
C TYR A 108 13.76 -3.81 -6.55
N LEU A 109 14.80 -4.05 -5.74
CA LEU A 109 16.01 -3.20 -5.76
C LEU A 109 16.80 -3.35 -7.05
N GLU A 110 16.99 -4.57 -7.55
CA GLU A 110 17.70 -4.83 -8.79
C GLU A 110 16.99 -4.27 -10.04
N PRO A 111 15.69 -4.55 -10.28
CA PRO A 111 14.95 -3.92 -11.38
C PRO A 111 14.97 -2.39 -11.30
N ARG A 112 14.89 -1.83 -10.09
CA ARG A 112 14.98 -0.39 -9.88
C ARG A 112 16.30 0.19 -10.36
N GLN A 113 17.42 -0.42 -9.99
CA GLN A 113 18.76 0.02 -10.42
C GLN A 113 18.91 -0.01 -11.95
N ARG A 114 18.25 -0.97 -12.61
CA ARG A 114 18.27 -1.11 -14.08
C ARG A 114 17.25 -0.21 -14.79
N GLY A 115 16.38 0.50 -14.05
CA GLY A 115 15.29 1.28 -14.64
C GLY A 115 14.18 0.43 -15.25
N GLU A 116 14.01 -0.81 -14.77
CA GLU A 116 13.03 -1.78 -15.28
C GLU A 116 11.72 -1.79 -14.48
N LEU A 117 11.61 -0.99 -13.42
CA LEU A 117 10.34 -0.81 -12.72
C LEU A 117 9.35 -0.04 -13.63
N PRO A 118 8.04 -0.35 -13.53
CA PRO A 118 7.02 0.42 -14.23
C PRO A 118 7.15 1.91 -13.92
N GLU A 119 6.99 2.77 -14.94
CA GLU A 119 6.88 4.20 -14.73
C GLU A 119 5.61 4.52 -13.93
N LYS A 120 5.74 5.46 -13.00
CA LYS A 120 4.64 5.87 -12.13
C LYS A 120 4.41 7.37 -12.26
N PRO A 121 3.15 7.83 -12.35
CA PRO A 121 2.83 9.24 -12.16
C PRO A 121 3.41 9.73 -10.82
N GLU A 122 3.89 10.96 -10.78
CA GLU A 122 4.50 11.55 -9.58
C GLU A 122 3.59 11.45 -8.34
N ARG A 123 2.28 11.72 -8.52
CA ARG A 123 1.27 11.59 -7.46
C ARG A 123 1.16 10.18 -6.86
N LEU A 124 1.57 9.15 -7.62
CA LEU A 124 1.52 7.74 -7.24
C LEU A 124 2.88 7.17 -6.86
N LEU A 125 3.95 7.98 -6.79
CA LEU A 125 5.31 7.49 -6.59
C LEU A 125 5.43 6.52 -5.41
N HIS A 126 4.74 6.81 -4.32
CA HIS A 126 4.74 6.02 -3.07
C HIS A 126 3.51 5.11 -2.91
N TYR A 127 2.68 4.99 -3.95
CA TYR A 127 1.47 4.17 -3.98
C TYR A 127 1.66 2.96 -4.86
N TYR A 128 1.58 1.77 -4.30
CA TYR A 128 1.83 0.53 -5.04
C TYR A 128 0.52 -0.14 -5.40
N ARG A 129 0.27 -0.35 -6.70
CA ARG A 129 -1.01 -0.88 -7.16
C ARG A 129 -1.20 -2.32 -6.69
N ILE A 130 -2.38 -2.59 -6.11
CA ILE A 130 -2.83 -3.92 -5.68
C ILE A 130 -3.82 -4.50 -6.68
N ALA A 131 -4.77 -3.68 -7.14
CA ALA A 131 -5.83 -4.08 -8.06
C ALA A 131 -6.34 -2.88 -8.88
N ASP A 132 -6.93 -3.15 -10.04
CA ASP A 132 -7.52 -2.16 -10.93
C ASP A 132 -8.87 -1.64 -10.44
N ASP A 133 -9.58 -2.46 -9.67
CA ASP A 133 -10.84 -2.10 -9.02
C ASP A 133 -11.08 -2.94 -7.75
N PHE A 134 -12.17 -2.62 -7.04
CA PHE A 134 -12.53 -3.31 -5.80
C PHE A 134 -12.94 -4.79 -6.02
N SER A 135 -13.43 -5.15 -7.21
CA SER A 135 -13.81 -6.53 -7.51
C SER A 135 -12.57 -7.40 -7.69
N GLU A 136 -11.59 -6.93 -8.46
CA GLU A 136 -10.29 -7.59 -8.61
C GLU A 136 -9.55 -7.66 -7.26
N PHE A 137 -9.65 -6.61 -6.45
CA PHE A 137 -9.11 -6.63 -5.10
C PHE A 137 -9.64 -7.82 -4.28
N LEU A 138 -10.95 -8.04 -4.27
CA LEU A 138 -11.57 -9.16 -3.55
C LEU A 138 -11.14 -10.53 -4.09
N THR A 139 -10.88 -10.66 -5.39
CA THR A 139 -10.42 -11.94 -5.98
C THR A 139 -8.95 -12.23 -5.71
N ARG A 140 -8.13 -11.20 -5.46
CA ARG A 140 -6.71 -11.31 -5.11
C ARG A 140 -6.45 -11.54 -3.62
N CYS A 141 -7.44 -11.28 -2.78
CA CYS A 141 -7.36 -11.53 -1.35
C CYS A 141 -7.21 -13.03 -1.06
N GLU A 142 -6.04 -13.42 -0.56
CA GLU A 142 -5.74 -14.80 -0.16
C GLU A 142 -5.70 -14.91 1.37
N PRO A 143 -6.32 -15.92 1.99
CA PRO A 143 -6.15 -16.18 3.42
C PRO A 143 -4.67 -16.37 3.77
N LEU A 144 -4.20 -15.77 4.86
CA LEU A 144 -2.89 -16.14 5.42
C LEU A 144 -2.97 -17.59 5.95
N ALA A 145 -2.08 -18.45 5.43
CA ALA A 145 -1.93 -19.84 5.87
C ALA A 145 -1.17 -19.97 7.18
#